data_AF-A0A699K9X3-F1
#
_entry.id   AF-A0A699K9X3-F1
#
_cell.length_a   1.000
_cell.length_b   1.000
_cell.length_c   1.000
_cell.angle_alpha   90.00
_cell.angle_beta   90.00
_cell.angle_gamma   90.00
#
_symmetry.space_group_name_H-M   'P 1'
#
loop_
_entity.id
_entity.type
_entity.pdbx_description
1 polymer ?
#
loop_
_entity_poly.entity_id
_entity_poly.type
_entity_poly.pdbx_seq_one_letter_code
_entity_poly.pdbx_strand_id
1 'polypeptide(L)'
;MFHKINSMILDYFVAIKGEWVPNGKKLLIISVYAPQELSEKKMLWDYLNLVIDNWNGVDAFNSFISVVGLEEVPLGGFSFTRCHKLATKMSKLDRFLISEGLMGLCPNTSAITLDRYLSNHRPILMHES
;
A
#
# COMPACT_ATOMS: atom_id res chain seq x y z
N MET A 1 -18.33 -4.29 -1.66
CA MET A 1 -17.75 -5.22 -2.65
C MET A 1 -16.92 -4.41 -3.63
N PHE A 2 -15.70 -4.84 -3.94
CA PHE A 2 -14.85 -4.19 -4.93
C PHE A 2 -14.98 -4.90 -6.28
N HIS A 3 -15.34 -4.16 -7.32
CA HIS A 3 -15.46 -4.67 -8.68
C HIS A 3 -14.23 -4.27 -9.50
N LYS A 4 -13.40 -5.24 -9.89
CA LYS A 4 -12.21 -5.01 -10.70
C LYS A 4 -12.60 -4.52 -12.11
N ILE A 5 -11.99 -3.42 -12.56
CA ILE A 5 -12.10 -2.89 -13.92
C ILE A 5 -10.88 -3.29 -14.75
N ASN A 6 -9.67 -3.06 -14.24
CA ASN A 6 -8.42 -3.38 -14.91
C ASN A 6 -7.33 -3.73 -13.88
N SER A 7 -6.30 -4.45 -14.30
CA SER A 7 -5.09 -4.71 -13.51
C SER A 7 -3.83 -4.63 -14.35
N MET A 8 -2.76 -4.17 -13.72
CA MET A 8 -1.39 -4.27 -14.21
C MET A 8 -0.61 -5.17 -13.27
N ILE A 9 0.12 -6.14 -13.81
CA ILE A 9 0.96 -7.07 -13.05
C ILE A 9 2.37 -6.95 -13.60
N LEU A 10 3.31 -6.65 -12.70
CA LEU A 10 4.74 -6.58 -12.99
C LEU A 10 5.51 -7.29 -11.87
N ASP A 11 6.83 -7.45 -12.07
CA ASP A 11 7.68 -8.25 -11.18
C ASP A 11 7.63 -7.82 -9.71
N TYR A 12 7.53 -6.51 -9.45
CA TYR A 12 7.59 -5.95 -8.10
C TYR A 12 6.26 -5.37 -7.61
N PHE A 13 5.22 -5.30 -8.45
CA PHE A 13 3.93 -4.81 -7.99
C PHE A 13 2.75 -5.29 -8.82
N VAL A 14 1.59 -5.30 -8.18
CA VAL A 14 0.29 -5.51 -8.81
C VAL A 14 -0.58 -4.30 -8.52
N ALA A 15 -1.04 -3.63 -9.56
CA ALA A 15 -1.98 -2.52 -9.47
C ALA A 15 -3.36 -2.95 -9.99
N ILE A 16 -4.41 -2.69 -9.24
CA ILE A 16 -5.79 -3.05 -9.57
C ILE A 16 -6.65 -1.81 -9.49
N LYS A 17 -7.22 -1.40 -10.63
CA LYS A 17 -8.27 -0.38 -10.69
C LYS A 17 -9.60 -1.08 -10.58
N GLY A 18 -10.48 -0.54 -9.77
CA GLY A 18 -11.85 -1.00 -9.70
C GLY A 18 -12.79 0.04 -9.13
N GLU A 19 -14.01 -0.38 -8.92
CA GLU A 19 -15.06 0.42 -8.33
C GLU A 19 -15.50 -0.20 -7.01
N TRP A 20 -15.60 0.62 -5.97
CA TRP A 20 -16.24 0.25 -4.73
C TRP A 20 -17.75 0.33 -4.91
N VAL A 21 -18.38 -0.83 -5.13
CA VAL A 21 -19.80 -0.96 -5.48
C VAL A 21 -20.75 -0.18 -4.54
N PRO A 22 -20.55 -0.14 -3.21
CA PRO A 22 -21.46 0.58 -2.32
C PRO A 22 -21.64 2.08 -2.61
N ASN A 23 -20.63 2.76 -3.17
CA ASN A 23 -20.70 4.21 -3.41
C ASN A 23 -20.18 4.63 -4.80
N GLY A 24 -19.91 3.67 -5.70
CA GLY A 24 -19.43 3.93 -7.06
C GLY A 24 -18.04 4.56 -7.14
N LYS A 25 -17.29 4.65 -6.03
CA LYS A 25 -15.96 5.30 -6.04
C LYS A 25 -14.95 4.43 -6.75
N LYS A 26 -14.20 5.03 -7.67
CA LYS A 26 -13.07 4.37 -8.33
C LYS A 26 -11.88 4.34 -7.38
N LEU A 27 -11.34 3.16 -7.14
CA LEU A 27 -10.16 2.95 -6.29
C LEU A 27 -9.04 2.30 -7.12
N LEU A 28 -7.81 2.66 -6.77
CA LEU A 28 -6.59 2.01 -7.24
C LEU A 28 -5.92 1.36 -6.04
N ILE A 29 -5.81 0.04 -6.06
CA ILE A 29 -5.13 -0.75 -5.02
C ILE A 29 -3.81 -1.22 -5.61
N ILE A 30 -2.69 -0.89 -4.98
CA ILE A 30 -1.36 -1.29 -5.42
C ILE A 30 -0.68 -2.12 -4.32
N SER A 31 -0.38 -3.37 -4.63
CA SER A 31 0.44 -4.24 -3.79
C SER A 31 1.87 -4.20 -4.32
N VAL A 32 2.83 -3.75 -3.50
CA VAL A 32 4.23 -3.58 -3.89
C VAL A 32 5.11 -4.50 -3.04
N TYR A 33 5.96 -5.29 -3.69
CA TYR A 33 7.02 -6.07 -3.07
C TYR A 33 8.37 -5.49 -3.50
N ALA A 34 8.82 -4.45 -2.79
CA ALA A 34 9.98 -3.68 -3.21
C ALA A 34 11.29 -4.49 -3.12
N PRO A 35 12.18 -4.39 -4.12
CA PRO A 35 13.47 -5.07 -4.13
C PRO A 35 14.37 -4.55 -2.99
N GLN A 36 15.35 -5.38 -2.63
CA GLN A 36 16.31 -5.05 -1.58
C GLN A 36 17.38 -4.07 -2.06
N GLU A 37 17.79 -4.17 -3.32
CA GLU A 37 18.81 -3.30 -3.92
C GLU A 37 18.29 -1.87 -4.11
N LEU A 38 19.14 -0.89 -3.78
CA LEU A 38 18.73 0.52 -3.76
C LEU A 38 18.42 1.06 -5.16
N SER A 39 19.20 0.66 -6.17
CA SER A 39 19.00 1.07 -7.57
C SER A 39 17.67 0.56 -8.12
N GLU A 40 17.39 -0.73 -7.94
CA GLU A 40 16.13 -1.33 -8.36
C GLU A 40 14.94 -0.72 -7.62
N LYS A 41 15.09 -0.46 -6.32
CA LYS A 41 14.06 0.19 -5.52
C LYS A 41 13.76 1.59 -6.06
N LYS A 42 14.79 2.37 -6.43
CA LYS A 42 14.60 3.67 -7.05
C LYS A 42 13.86 3.56 -8.38
N MET A 43 14.27 2.64 -9.25
CA MET A 43 13.59 2.42 -10.54
C MET A 43 12.13 2.01 -10.36
N LEU A 44 11.83 1.16 -9.39
CA LEU A 44 10.46 0.77 -9.05
C LEU A 44 9.62 1.98 -8.66
N TRP A 45 10.14 2.86 -7.80
CA TRP A 45 9.42 4.06 -7.39
C TRP A 45 9.19 5.02 -8.56
N ASP A 46 10.23 5.27 -9.36
CA ASP A 46 10.11 6.13 -10.56
C ASP A 46 9.03 5.60 -11.52
N TYR A 47 8.96 4.27 -11.67
CA TYR A 47 7.94 3.64 -12.51
C TYR A 47 6.53 3.69 -11.92
N LEU A 48 6.37 3.45 -10.61
CA LEU A 48 5.08 3.57 -9.93
C LEU A 48 4.50 4.97 -10.06
N ASN A 49 5.35 6.00 -9.98
CA ASN A 49 4.94 7.39 -10.15
C ASN A 49 4.36 7.61 -11.54
N LEU A 50 5.07 7.16 -12.58
CA LEU A 50 4.58 7.22 -13.96
C LEU A 50 3.23 6.50 -14.14
N VAL A 51 3.06 5.32 -13.52
CA VAL A 51 1.80 4.55 -13.62
C VAL A 51 0.64 5.27 -12.95
N ILE A 52 0.87 5.84 -11.76
CA ILE A 52 -0.15 6.58 -11.00
C ILE A 52 -0.54 7.87 -11.74
N ASP A 53 0.44 8.60 -12.27
CA ASP A 53 0.20 9.85 -13.02
C ASP A 53 -0.65 9.62 -14.27
N ASN A 54 -0.34 8.56 -15.02
CA ASN A 54 -1.11 8.17 -16.21
C ASN A 54 -2.54 7.75 -15.88
N TRP A 55 -2.82 7.34 -14.64
CA TRP A 55 -4.14 6.90 -14.21
C TRP A 55 -5.10 8.06 -13.92
N ASN A 56 -4.57 9.26 -13.63
CA ASN A 56 -5.31 10.42 -13.15
C ASN A 56 -5.62 11.49 -14.19
N GLY A 57 -5.25 11.30 -15.47
CA GLY A 57 -5.71 12.13 -16.59
C GLY A 57 -5.89 13.63 -16.29
N VAL A 58 -4.77 14.38 -16.37
CA VAL A 58 -4.66 15.85 -16.52
C VAL A 58 -4.17 16.69 -15.32
N ASP A 59 -4.18 16.26 -14.05
CA ASP A 59 -3.69 17.14 -12.95
C ASP A 59 -2.77 16.48 -11.90
N ALA A 60 -1.98 15.46 -12.26
CA ALA A 60 -1.22 14.68 -11.26
C ALA A 60 0.27 15.07 -11.08
N PHE A 61 0.93 15.66 -12.08
CA PHE A 61 2.40 15.77 -12.05
C PHE A 61 2.94 16.81 -11.05
N ASN A 62 2.32 17.98 -10.95
CA ASN A 62 2.79 19.02 -10.00
C ASN A 62 2.34 18.76 -8.55
N SER A 63 1.30 17.92 -8.35
CA SER A 63 0.85 17.50 -7.02
C SER A 63 1.62 16.29 -6.47
N PHE A 64 2.35 15.57 -7.33
CA PHE A 64 3.17 14.42 -6.93
C PHE A 64 4.52 14.85 -6.33
N ILE A 65 5.08 15.98 -6.80
CA ILE A 65 6.38 16.52 -6.35
C ILE A 65 6.32 17.11 -4.93
N SER A 66 5.13 17.45 -4.41
CA SER A 66 4.92 17.62 -2.96
C SER A 66 4.72 16.26 -2.27
N VAL A 67 5.73 15.38 -2.31
CA VAL A 67 5.90 14.23 -1.38
C VAL A 67 4.60 13.48 -1.03
N VAL A 68 4.09 12.64 -1.95
CA VAL A 68 3.18 11.50 -1.68
C VAL A 68 2.12 11.78 -0.60
N GLY A 69 0.99 12.41 -0.92
CA GLY A 69 -0.17 12.58 -0.01
C GLY A 69 -0.87 11.27 0.42
N LEU A 70 -0.10 10.19 0.53
CA LEU A 70 -0.46 8.95 1.17
C LEU A 70 0.03 8.98 2.62
N GLU A 71 -0.88 8.72 3.55
CA GLU A 71 -0.58 8.61 4.96
C GLU A 71 -0.39 7.14 5.34
N GLU A 72 0.54 6.87 6.25
CA GLU A 72 0.70 5.53 6.81
C GLU A 72 -0.47 5.24 7.75
N VAL A 73 -1.19 4.16 7.47
CA VAL A 73 -2.31 3.72 8.30
C VAL A 73 -1.79 3.35 9.70
N PRO A 74 -2.41 3.85 10.79
CA PRO A 74 -2.04 3.50 12.15
C PRO A 74 -2.01 1.98 12.36
N LEU A 75 -0.89 1.45 12.86
CA LEU A 75 -0.70 0.02 13.07
C LEU A 75 -0.74 -0.33 14.57
N GLY A 76 -1.76 -1.08 14.97
CA GLY A 76 -1.92 -1.67 16.30
C GLY A 76 -1.40 -3.09 16.42
N GLY A 77 -1.47 -3.65 17.64
CA GLY A 77 -0.95 -4.98 17.95
C GLY A 77 0.57 -4.99 18.11
N PHE A 78 1.26 -5.91 17.43
CA PHE A 78 2.72 -6.01 17.49
C PHE A 78 3.41 -4.87 16.72
N SER A 79 4.47 -4.29 17.30
CA SER A 79 5.23 -3.18 16.70
C SER A 79 6.09 -3.56 15.49
N PHE A 80 6.33 -4.86 15.26
CA PHE A 80 7.20 -5.36 14.19
C PHE A 80 6.47 -6.33 13.28
N THR A 81 6.62 -6.16 11.96
CA THR A 81 6.00 -7.03 10.96
C THR A 81 6.92 -8.14 10.49
N ARG A 82 8.24 -7.99 10.64
CA ARG A 82 9.22 -9.06 10.37
C ARG A 82 10.01 -9.37 11.63
N CYS A 83 10.14 -10.66 11.92
CA CYS A 83 10.92 -11.16 13.05
C CYS A 83 11.74 -12.36 12.60
N HIS A 84 13.05 -12.31 12.81
CA HIS A 84 13.94 -13.44 12.58
C HIS A 84 13.46 -14.68 13.36
N LYS A 85 13.73 -15.89 12.85
CA LYS A 85 13.23 -17.13 13.47
C LYS A 85 13.60 -17.25 14.96
N LEU A 86 14.80 -16.79 15.31
CA LEU A 86 15.34 -16.78 16.67
C LEU A 86 15.02 -15.50 17.47
N ALA A 87 14.14 -14.62 16.96
CA ALA A 87 13.79 -13.32 17.55
C ALA A 87 14.98 -12.35 17.79
N THR A 88 16.14 -12.62 17.20
CA THR A 88 17.36 -11.81 17.36
C THR A 88 17.34 -10.49 16.58
N LYS A 89 16.48 -10.37 15.57
CA LYS A 89 16.33 -9.16 14.76
C LYS A 89 14.86 -8.97 14.38
N MET A 90 14.35 -7.75 14.56
CA MET A 90 12.97 -7.38 14.28
C MET A 90 12.94 -6.04 13.51
N SER A 91 11.97 -5.91 12.60
CA SER A 91 11.81 -4.69 11.79
C SER A 91 10.37 -4.52 11.33
N LYS A 92 9.94 -3.27 11.11
CA LYS A 92 8.66 -2.92 10.49
C LYS A 92 8.87 -2.67 8.98
N LEU A 93 8.56 -3.68 8.17
CA LEU A 93 8.72 -3.62 6.70
C LEU A 93 7.41 -3.51 5.96
N ASP A 94 6.34 -4.08 6.50
CA ASP A 94 5.03 -4.18 5.86
C ASP A 94 4.15 -3.03 6.36
N ARG A 95 3.53 -2.29 5.43
CA ARG A 95 2.77 -1.06 5.73
C ARG A 95 1.59 -0.94 4.76
N PHE A 96 0.51 -0.35 5.24
CA PHE A 96 -0.56 0.18 4.38
C PHE A 96 -0.41 1.69 4.28
N LEU A 97 -0.53 2.20 3.06
CA LEU A 97 -0.52 3.64 2.76
C LEU A 97 -1.85 3.98 2.09
N ILE A 98 -2.46 5.10 2.48
CA ILE A 98 -3.79 5.50 2.01
C ILE A 98 -3.79 6.98 1.63
N SER A 99 -4.47 7.37 0.54
CA SER A 99 -4.54 8.78 0.16
C SER A 99 -5.35 9.59 1.15
N GLU A 100 -4.98 10.86 1.35
CA GLU A 100 -5.71 11.80 2.21
C GLU A 100 -7.21 11.84 1.87
N GLY A 101 -7.56 11.86 0.57
CA GLY A 101 -8.95 11.84 0.12
C GLY A 101 -9.71 10.57 0.51
N LEU A 102 -9.03 9.43 0.66
CA LEU A 102 -9.66 8.20 1.16
C LEU A 102 -9.68 8.15 2.69
N MET A 103 -8.64 8.67 3.36
CA MET A 103 -8.61 8.85 4.81
C MET A 103 -9.76 9.75 5.30
N GLY A 104 -10.06 10.84 4.58
CA GLY A 104 -11.20 11.71 4.91
C GLY A 104 -12.57 11.05 4.76
N LEU A 105 -12.67 9.94 4.02
CA LEU A 105 -13.90 9.15 3.87
C LEU A 105 -13.99 7.99 4.87
N CYS A 106 -12.84 7.55 5.35
CA CYS A 106 -12.63 6.41 6.21
C CYS A 106 -11.72 6.84 7.37
N PRO A 107 -12.19 7.74 8.26
CA PRO A 107 -11.33 8.38 9.27
C PRO A 107 -10.89 7.41 10.36
N ASN A 108 -11.56 6.26 10.49
CA ASN A 108 -11.24 5.23 11.47
C ASN A 108 -10.42 4.08 10.86
N THR A 109 -9.77 4.31 9.71
CA THR A 109 -8.96 3.29 9.08
C THR A 109 -7.77 2.99 9.97
N SER A 110 -7.62 1.72 10.32
CA SER A 110 -6.48 1.24 11.09
C SER A 110 -6.04 -0.12 10.58
N ALA A 111 -4.84 -0.54 10.99
CA ALA A 111 -4.32 -1.86 10.71
C ALA A 111 -3.92 -2.56 12.00
N ILE A 112 -4.02 -3.89 12.02
CA ILE A 112 -3.57 -4.72 13.13
C ILE A 112 -2.56 -5.75 12.65
N THR A 113 -1.48 -5.91 13.41
CA THR A 113 -0.52 -6.99 13.18
C THR A 113 -1.03 -8.28 13.81
N LEU A 114 -1.17 -9.33 13.00
CA LEU A 114 -1.66 -10.64 13.41
C LEU A 114 -0.53 -11.57 13.91
N ASP A 115 -0.94 -12.74 14.41
CA ASP A 115 0.00 -13.77 14.83
C ASP A 115 0.76 -14.40 13.66
N ARG A 116 2.02 -14.72 13.95
CA ARG A 116 2.93 -15.37 13.02
C ARG A 116 2.70 -16.87 13.05
N TYR A 117 2.52 -17.49 11.88
CA TYR A 117 2.42 -18.94 11.75
C TYR A 117 3.46 -19.53 10.78
N LEU A 118 3.32 -19.31 9.47
CA LEU A 118 4.14 -19.97 8.44
C LEU A 118 5.37 -19.17 7.98
N SER A 119 5.36 -17.84 8.17
CA SER A 119 6.38 -16.92 7.64
C SER A 119 7.20 -16.28 8.76
N ASN A 120 8.38 -15.75 8.45
CA ASN A 120 9.08 -14.80 9.32
C ASN A 120 8.45 -13.40 9.32
N HIS A 121 7.42 -13.19 8.50
CA HIS A 121 6.54 -12.03 8.52
C HIS A 121 5.24 -12.31 9.28
N ARG A 122 4.74 -11.30 9.98
CA ARG A 122 3.42 -11.24 10.57
C ARG A 122 2.47 -10.62 9.54
N PRO A 123 1.34 -11.27 9.22
CA PRO A 123 0.31 -10.66 8.40
C PRO A 123 -0.19 -9.37 9.05
N ILE A 124 -0.50 -8.36 8.24
CA ILE A 124 -1.18 -7.14 8.66
C ILE A 124 -2.56 -7.10 8.03
N LEU A 125 -3.58 -6.71 8.81
CA LEU A 125 -4.96 -6.59 8.37
C LEU A 125 -5.40 -5.13 8.52
N MET A 126 -5.80 -4.50 7.42
CA MET A 126 -6.42 -3.18 7.43
C MET A 126 -7.94 -3.30 7.58
N HIS A 127 -8.54 -2.44 8.40
CA HIS A 127 -9.98 -2.36 8.58
C HIS A 127 -10.44 -0.92 8.85
N GLU A 128 -11.72 -0.67 8.63
CA GLU A 128 -12.45 0.54 9.04
C GLU A 128 -13.42 0.13 10.17
N SER A 129 -13.61 0.98 11.18
CA SER A 129 -14.50 0.72 12.33
C SER A 129 -15.52 1.82 12.56
#